data_AF-A0A946QD59-F1
#
_entry.id   AF-A0A946QD59-F1
#
_cell.length_a   1.000
_cell.length_b   1.000
_cell.length_c   1.000
_cell.angle_alpha   90.00
_cell.angle_beta   90.00
_cell.angle_gamma   90.00
#
_symmetry.space_group_name_H-M   'P 1'
#
loop_
_entity.id
_entity.type
_entity.pdbx_description
1 polymer ?
#
loop_
_entity_poly.entity_id
_entity_poly.type
_entity_poly.pdbx_seq_one_letter_code
_entity_poly.pdbx_strand_id
1 'polypeptide(L)'
;MKAAQNGTVTVNWVVDPKTLPPFSVDVKVYDNQGRIGEPIGLATLTKPHARSIEVKLTAGQAARNLYVHFTCEDILGNRAVKTVISKQ
;
A
#
# COMPACT_ATOMS: atom_id res chain seq x y z
N MET A 1 -6.31 -2.61 -7.82
CA MET A 1 -5.66 -3.55 -6.89
C MET A 1 -6.11 -4.95 -7.30
N LYS A 2 -5.23 -5.94 -7.41
CA LYS A 2 -5.66 -7.35 -7.58
C LYS A 2 -5.77 -7.97 -6.19
N ALA A 3 -6.85 -8.73 -5.96
CA ALA A 3 -7.18 -9.36 -4.69
C ALA A 3 -6.05 -10.28 -4.18
N ALA A 4 -5.99 -10.45 -2.86
CA ALA A 4 -4.95 -11.24 -2.21
C ALA A 4 -5.03 -12.71 -2.64
N GLN A 5 -4.08 -13.15 -3.46
CA GLN A 5 -3.85 -14.57 -3.71
C GLN A 5 -2.67 -14.99 -2.83
N ASN A 6 -2.86 -16.05 -2.02
CA ASN A 6 -1.80 -16.67 -1.21
C ASN A 6 -1.18 -15.79 -0.11
N GLY A 7 -1.95 -14.92 0.53
CA GLY A 7 -1.46 -14.10 1.65
C GLY A 7 -0.57 -12.93 1.22
N THR A 8 -0.62 -12.53 -0.05
CA THR A 8 0.09 -11.35 -0.56
C THR A 8 -0.89 -10.41 -1.23
N VAL A 9 -0.72 -9.10 -1.03
CA VAL A 9 -1.45 -8.03 -1.73
C VAL A 9 -0.49 -7.30 -2.64
N THR A 10 -0.80 -7.23 -3.94
CA THR A 10 -0.06 -6.37 -4.87
C THR A 10 -0.75 -5.02 -4.98
N VAL A 11 -0.07 -3.98 -4.52
CA VAL A 11 -0.53 -2.60 -4.65
C VAL A 11 0.12 -2.01 -5.89
N ASN A 12 -0.70 -1.52 -6.82
CA ASN A 12 -0.27 -0.85 -8.04
C ASN A 12 -0.77 0.59 -8.03
N TRP A 13 0.03 1.52 -8.55
CA TRP A 13 -0.34 2.93 -8.61
C TRP A 13 0.09 3.59 -9.92
N VAL A 14 -0.61 4.68 -10.24
CA VAL A 14 -0.30 5.59 -11.35
C VAL A 14 0.08 6.93 -10.72
N VAL A 15 1.03 7.62 -11.35
CA VAL A 15 1.52 8.92 -10.92
C VAL A 15 1.08 9.95 -11.94
N ASP A 16 0.66 11.13 -11.49
CA ASP A 16 0.40 12.26 -12.38
C ASP A 16 1.73 12.68 -13.03
N PRO A 17 1.85 12.67 -14.38
CA PRO A 17 3.08 13.05 -15.05
C PRO A 17 3.53 14.51 -14.80
N LYS A 18 2.66 15.36 -14.25
CA LYS A 18 2.98 16.74 -13.87
C LYS A 18 3.59 16.87 -12.47
N THR A 19 3.65 15.78 -11.71
CA THR A 19 4.22 15.73 -10.36
C THR A 19 5.58 15.07 -10.36
N LEU A 20 6.39 15.36 -9.33
CA LEU A 20 7.65 14.64 -9.13
C LEU A 20 7.36 13.14 -8.89
N PRO A 21 8.21 12.25 -9.42
CA PRO A 21 8.02 10.83 -9.22
C PRO A 21 8.19 10.45 -7.74
N PRO A 22 7.44 9.46 -7.25
CA PRO A 22 7.68 8.86 -5.94
C PRO A 22 9.12 8.35 -5.85
N PHE A 23 9.77 8.69 -4.75
CA PHE A 23 11.10 8.21 -4.39
C PHE A 23 11.01 7.06 -3.37
N SER A 24 10.19 7.24 -2.35
CA SER A 24 9.88 6.21 -1.36
C SER A 24 8.36 6.01 -1.22
N VAL A 25 7.99 4.79 -0.86
CA VAL A 25 6.60 4.36 -0.66
C VAL A 25 6.52 3.52 0.59
N ASP A 26 5.52 3.80 1.42
CA ASP A 26 5.12 3.00 2.56
C ASP A 26 3.69 2.50 2.37
N VAL A 27 3.49 1.20 2.56
CA VAL A 27 2.17 0.57 2.48
C VAL A 27 1.88 -0.19 3.75
N LYS A 28 0.74 0.13 4.35
CA LYS A 28 0.18 -0.57 5.51
C LYS A 28 -1.18 -1.14 5.14
N VAL A 29 -1.43 -2.38 5.55
CA VAL A 29 -2.70 -3.06 5.31
C VAL A 29 -3.36 -3.34 6.65
N TYR A 30 -4.65 -3.04 6.75
CA TYR A 30 -5.48 -3.28 7.93
C TYR A 30 -6.68 -4.16 7.57
N ASP A 31 -7.19 -4.92 8.53
CA ASP A 31 -8.43 -5.71 8.42
C ASP A 31 -9.69 -4.90 8.78
N ASN A 32 -9.52 -3.67 9.26
CA ASN A 32 -10.60 -2.81 9.74
C ASN A 32 -10.52 -1.39 9.16
N GLN A 33 -11.69 -0.78 8.97
CA GLN A 33 -11.82 0.55 8.36
C GLN A 33 -11.19 1.66 9.22
N GLY A 34 -11.23 1.50 10.54
CA GLY A 34 -10.67 2.45 11.48
C GLY A 34 -9.14 2.51 11.44
N ARG A 35 -8.47 1.52 10.84
CA ARG A 35 -7.02 1.32 10.92
C ARG A 35 -6.52 1.31 12.37
N ILE A 36 -7.33 0.71 13.25
CA ILE A 36 -7.05 0.61 14.68
C ILE A 36 -6.16 -0.62 14.89
N GLY A 37 -5.14 -0.47 15.74
CA GLY A 37 -4.18 -1.52 16.06
C GLY A 37 -3.03 -1.64 15.07
N GLU A 38 -2.33 -2.76 15.13
CA GLU A 38 -1.19 -3.05 14.25
C GLU A 38 -1.65 -3.43 12.83
N PRO A 39 -0.91 -3.00 11.79
CA PRO A 39 -1.21 -3.43 10.43
C PRO A 39 -0.94 -4.93 10.28
N ILE A 40 -1.79 -5.58 9.49
CA ILE A 40 -1.74 -7.01 9.17
C ILE A 40 -0.81 -7.30 7.99
N GLY A 41 -0.21 -6.25 7.42
CA GLY A 41 0.81 -6.31 6.38
C GLY A 41 1.50 -4.95 6.25
N LEU A 42 2.82 -4.97 6.10
CA LEU A 42 3.65 -3.78 5.97
C LEU A 42 4.72 -3.99 4.90
N ALA A 43 4.91 -3.00 4.04
CA ALA A 43 6.01 -2.99 3.09
C ALA A 43 6.46 -1.55 2.82
N THR A 44 7.78 -1.37 2.77
CA THR A 44 8.41 -0.10 2.42
C THR A 44 9.33 -0.34 1.22
N LEU A 45 9.31 0.60 0.27
CA LEU A 45 10.13 0.54 -0.94
C LEU A 45 10.74 1.91 -1.22
N THR A 46 12.06 1.99 -1.24
CA THR A 46 12.80 3.17 -1.72
C THR A 46 13.38 2.84 -3.08
N LYS A 47 12.61 3.13 -4.13
CA LYS A 47 12.99 2.87 -5.51
C LYS A 47 12.35 3.93 -6.41
N PRO A 48 13.16 4.80 -7.04
CA PRO A 48 12.65 5.77 -8.00
C PRO A 48 11.78 5.10 -9.06
N HIS A 49 10.68 5.76 -9.42
CA HIS A 49 9.77 5.31 -10.47
C HIS A 49 9.07 3.96 -10.23
N ALA A 50 9.09 3.40 -9.02
CA ALA A 50 8.29 2.23 -8.70
C ALA A 50 6.79 2.47 -9.01
N ARG A 51 6.10 1.43 -9.48
CA ARG A 51 4.66 1.44 -9.81
C ARG A 51 3.89 0.28 -9.17
N SER A 52 4.60 -0.61 -8.48
CA SER A 52 4.01 -1.67 -7.69
C SER A 52 4.87 -2.00 -6.48
N ILE A 53 4.22 -2.55 -5.46
CA ILE A 53 4.86 -3.19 -4.32
C ILE A 53 4.00 -4.38 -3.88
N GLU A 54 4.66 -5.45 -3.48
CA GLU A 54 4.01 -6.60 -2.87
C GLU A 54 4.07 -6.47 -1.35
N VAL A 55 2.92 -6.66 -0.71
CA VAL A 55 2.79 -6.66 0.74
C VAL A 55 2.43 -8.06 1.19
N LYS A 56 3.29 -8.69 1.99
CA LYS A 56 2.97 -9.96 2.64
C LYS A 56 2.04 -9.70 3.81
N LEU A 57 0.94 -10.43 3.86
CA LEU A 57 0.00 -10.42 4.97
C LEU A 57 0.42 -11.45 6.02
N THR A 58 0.11 -11.18 7.28
CA THR A 58 0.29 -12.14 8.37
C THR A 58 -0.57 -13.39 8.11
N ALA A 59 0.01 -14.57 8.31
CA ALA A 59 -0.66 -15.85 8.03
C ALA A 59 -1.97 -16.00 8.83
N GLY A 60 -3.01 -16.54 8.20
CA GLY A 60 -4.33 -16.76 8.82
C GLY A 60 -5.28 -15.56 8.77
N GLN A 61 -4.84 -14.41 8.24
CA GLN A 61 -5.68 -13.21 8.08
C GLN A 61 -6.44 -13.24 6.75
N ALA A 62 -7.60 -13.89 6.73
CA ALA A 62 -8.57 -13.84 5.62
C ALA A 62 -9.65 -12.80 5.89
N ALA A 63 -9.27 -11.52 5.91
CA ALA A 63 -10.25 -10.44 6.05
C ALA A 63 -11.02 -10.26 4.72
N ARG A 64 -12.36 -10.19 4.81
CA ARG A 64 -13.24 -9.92 3.65
C ARG A 64 -12.89 -8.60 2.95
N ASN A 65 -12.49 -7.60 3.74
CA ASN A 65 -12.07 -6.30 3.26
C ASN A 65 -10.67 -6.00 3.78
N LEU A 66 -9.79 -5.54 2.90
CA LEU A 66 -8.46 -5.08 3.24
C LEU A 66 -8.41 -3.57 3.02
N TYR A 67 -7.96 -2.84 4.05
CA TYR A 67 -7.83 -1.40 4.02
C TYR A 67 -6.36 -1.06 3.81
N VAL A 68 -6.03 -0.68 2.58
CA VAL A 68 -4.66 -0.37 2.17
C VAL A 68 -4.43 1.12 2.35
N HIS A 69 -3.53 1.46 3.25
CA HIS A 69 -3.02 2.80 3.45
C HIS A 69 -1.68 2.95 2.72
N PHE A 70 -1.65 3.86 1.76
CA PHE A 70 -0.53 4.12 0.89
C PHE A 70 0.00 5.52 1.14
N THR A 71 1.29 5.64 1.43
CA THR A 71 2.01 6.90 1.55
C THR A 71 3.14 6.89 0.54
N CYS A 72 3.31 7.96 -0.23
CA CYS A 72 4.50 8.17 -1.03
C CYS A 72 5.17 9.50 -0.69
N GLU A 73 6.49 9.51 -0.78
CA GLU A 73 7.34 10.69 -0.62
C GLU A 73 8.17 10.88 -1.89
N ASP A 74 8.25 12.11 -2.39
CA ASP A 74 9.13 12.47 -3.51
C ASP A 74 10.56 12.79 -3.03
N ILE A 75 11.48 13.03 -3.97
CA ILE A 75 12.89 13.31 -3.66
C ILE A 75 13.09 14.62 -2.87
N LEU A 76 12.10 15.51 -2.84
CA LEU A 76 12.13 16.77 -2.09
C LEU A 76 11.47 16.63 -0.72
N GLY A 77 10.97 15.44 -0.36
CA GLY A 77 10.30 15.19 0.92
C GLY A 77 8.80 15.49 0.92
N ASN A 78 8.18 15.83 -0.22
CA ASN A 78 6.74 16.07 -0.26
C ASN A 78 5.97 14.75 -0.15
N ARG A 79 4.92 14.74 0.66
CA ARG A 79 4.15 13.52 0.96
C ARG A 79 2.75 13.57 0.34
N ALA A 80 2.32 12.45 -0.22
CA ALA A 80 0.94 12.20 -0.60
C ALA A 80 0.45 10.90 0.03
N VAL A 81 -0.83 10.89 0.41
CA VAL A 81 -1.44 9.78 1.14
C VAL A 81 -2.75 9.37 0.46
N LYS A 82 -2.99 8.06 0.37
CA LYS A 82 -4.23 7.50 -0.17
C LYS A 82 -4.64 6.26 0.62
N THR A 83 -5.95 6.11 0.83
CA THR A 83 -6.51 4.89 1.41
C THR A 83 -7.46 4.24 0.41
N VAL A 84 -7.34 2.94 0.21
CA VAL A 84 -8.16 2.16 -0.74
C VAL A 84 -8.66 0.91 -0.06
N ILE A 85 -9.91 0.55 -0.33
CA ILE A 85 -10.51 -0.70 0.14
C ILE A 85 -10.36 -1.75 -0.97
N SER A 86 -9.71 -2.86 -0.66
CA SER A 86 -9.76 -4.08 -1.46
C SER A 86 -10.86 -4.96 -0.92
N LYS A 87 -11.80 -5.34 -1.78
CA LYS A 87 -12.74 -6.42 -1.49
C LYS A 87 -12.13 -7.67 -2.11
N GLN A 88 -11.98 -8.74 -1.32
CA GLN A 88 -11.69 -10.06 -1.88
C GLN A 88 -12.86 -10.53 -2.74
#